data_AF-A0A932E5P6-F1
#
_entry.id   AF-A0A932E5P6-F1
#
_cell.length_a   1.000
_cell.length_b   1.000
_cell.length_c   1.000
_cell.angle_alpha   90.00
_cell.angle_beta   90.00
_cell.angle_gamma   90.00
#
_symmetry.space_group_name_H-M   'P 1'
#
loop_
_entity.id
_entity.type
_entity.pdbx_description
1 polymer ?
#
loop_
_entity_poly.entity_id
_entity_poly.type
_entity_poly.pdbx_seq_one_letter_code
_entity_poly.pdbx_strand_id
1 'polypeptide(L)'
;MTGNTEGVADFPLPELVPVARIEHFLPRIFPEGTAHRNYVIRQMAAKTIFTMLYTGAIDGRARWFRPAQVTLMSDVQAARSS
;
A
#
# COMPACT_ATOMS: atom_id res chain seq x y z
N MET A 1 -32.62 7.35 15.36
CA MET A 1 -32.60 7.41 13.88
C MET A 1 -31.88 8.68 13.49
N THR A 2 -30.67 8.57 12.93
CA THR A 2 -30.19 9.24 11.70
C THR A 2 -28.84 8.60 11.40
N GLY A 3 -28.83 7.59 10.54
CA GLY A 3 -27.60 6.99 10.03
C GLY A 3 -27.03 7.88 8.96
N ASN A 4 -25.87 8.48 9.21
CA ASN A 4 -25.11 9.19 8.18
C ASN A 4 -24.38 8.14 7.34
N THR A 5 -25.09 7.61 6.36
CA THR A 5 -24.51 6.91 5.21
C THR A 5 -24.10 7.98 4.20
N GLU A 6 -23.06 8.76 4.53
CA GLU A 6 -22.38 9.54 3.49
C GLU A 6 -21.71 8.53 2.57
N GLY A 7 -22.19 8.47 1.33
CA GLY A 7 -21.75 7.52 0.33
C GLY A 7 -20.24 7.53 0.20
N VAL A 8 -19.62 6.41 0.57
CA VAL A 8 -18.34 6.01 -0.01
C VAL A 8 -18.61 5.88 -1.50
N ALA A 9 -18.36 6.96 -2.24
CA ALA A 9 -18.40 6.93 -3.69
C ALA A 9 -17.60 5.70 -4.14
N ASP A 10 -18.24 4.86 -4.94
CA ASP A 10 -17.69 3.60 -5.43
C ASP A 10 -16.61 3.93 -6.46
N PHE A 11 -15.46 4.37 -5.94
CA PHE A 11 -14.32 4.71 -6.74
C PHE A 11 -13.66 3.40 -7.16
N PRO A 12 -13.53 3.13 -8.47
CA PRO A 12 -12.88 1.92 -8.92
C PRO A 12 -11.47 1.85 -8.32
N LEU A 13 -11.11 0.65 -7.87
CA LEU A 13 -9.75 0.41 -7.39
C LEU A 13 -8.77 0.77 -8.51
N PRO A 14 -7.64 1.42 -8.18
CA PRO A 14 -6.63 1.71 -9.18
C PRO A 14 -6.16 0.41 -9.84
N GLU A 15 -5.76 0.49 -11.12
CA GLU A 15 -5.17 -0.65 -11.83
C GLU A 15 -4.00 -1.21 -11.01
N LEU A 16 -4.04 -2.52 -10.76
CA LEU A 16 -3.08 -3.15 -9.86
C LEU A 16 -1.69 -3.19 -10.51
N VAL A 17 -0.82 -2.30 -10.03
CA VAL A 17 0.57 -2.20 -10.49
C VAL A 17 1.39 -3.36 -9.91
N PRO A 18 2.08 -4.18 -10.72
CA PRO A 18 2.93 -5.26 -10.19
C PRO A 18 4.05 -4.72 -9.28
N VAL A 19 4.40 -5.46 -8.23
CA VAL A 19 5.44 -5.06 -7.25
C VAL A 19 6.75 -4.67 -7.94
N ALA A 20 7.21 -5.45 -8.92
CA ALA A 20 8.44 -5.17 -9.68
C ALA A 20 8.38 -3.82 -10.42
N ARG A 21 7.20 -3.41 -10.91
CA ARG A 21 7.02 -2.11 -11.54
C ARG A 21 7.07 -0.98 -10.51
N ILE A 22 6.50 -1.18 -9.32
CA ILE A 22 6.62 -0.22 -8.21
C ILE A 22 8.08 -0.06 -7.80
N GLU A 23 8.80 -1.16 -7.60
CA GLU A 23 10.25 -1.16 -7.28
C GLU A 23 11.07 -0.35 -8.28
N HIS A 24 10.78 -0.47 -9.58
CA HIS A 24 11.45 0.31 -10.62
C HIS A 24 11.21 1.83 -10.50
N PHE A 25 10.04 2.26 -10.00
CA PHE A 25 9.74 3.68 -9.82
C PHE A 25 10.34 4.28 -8.55
N LEU A 26 10.53 3.50 -7.49
CA LEU A 26 10.96 4.04 -6.20
C LEU A 26 12.27 4.85 -6.25
N PRO A 27 13.34 4.42 -6.95
CA PRO A 27 14.56 5.22 -7.06
C PRO A 27 14.39 6.55 -7.81
N ARG A 28 13.38 6.66 -8.68
CA ARG A 28 13.06 7.88 -9.43
C ARG A 28 12.23 8.85 -8.60
N ILE A 29 11.35 8.33 -7.75
CA ILE A 29 10.52 9.11 -6.82
C ILE A 29 11.37 9.60 -5.64
N PHE A 30 12.30 8.77 -5.17
CA PHE A 30 13.19 9.05 -4.04
C PHE A 30 14.64 9.21 -4.53
N PRO A 31 15.03 10.41 -5.01
CA PRO A 31 16.37 10.67 -5.50
C PRO A 31 17.43 10.57 -4.40
N GLU A 32 18.71 10.57 -4.79
CA GLU A 32 19.82 10.64 -3.84
C GLU A 32 19.69 11.88 -2.94
N GLY A 33 20.04 11.73 -1.65
CA GLY A 33 19.81 12.75 -0.62
C GLY A 33 18.46 12.63 0.10
N THR A 34 17.54 11.77 -0.36
CA THR A 34 16.31 11.47 0.39
C THR A 34 16.63 10.85 1.75
N ALA A 35 16.04 11.39 2.82
CA ALA A 35 16.18 10.83 4.16
C ALA A 35 15.71 9.36 4.17
N HIS A 36 16.51 8.47 4.78
CA HIS A 36 16.20 7.04 4.86
C HIS A 36 15.96 6.36 3.49
N ARG A 37 16.55 6.88 2.40
CA ARG A 37 16.37 6.37 1.02
C ARG A 37 16.38 4.84 0.90
N ASN A 38 17.36 4.18 1.51
CA ASN A 38 17.51 2.72 1.46
C ASN A 38 16.27 1.97 1.98
N TYR A 39 15.50 2.56 2.90
CA TYR A 39 14.27 1.96 3.44
C TYR A 39 13.06 2.18 2.55
N VAL A 40 13.01 3.27 1.78
CA VAL A 40 11.87 3.62 0.92
C VAL A 40 12.00 3.10 -0.51
N ILE A 41 13.20 2.69 -0.93
CA ILE A 41 13.41 2.09 -2.27
C ILE A 41 13.47 0.55 -2.28
N ARG A 42 13.55 -0.09 -1.10
CA ARG A 42 13.65 -1.56 -1.01
C ARG A 42 12.33 -2.24 -1.38
N GLN A 43 12.42 -3.52 -1.72
CA GLN A 43 11.27 -4.38 -2.03
C GLN A 43 10.13 -4.30 -0.98
N MET A 44 10.46 -4.21 0.31
CA MET A 44 9.44 -4.12 1.37
C MET A 44 8.58 -2.86 1.25
N ALA A 45 9.15 -1.74 0.80
CA ALA A 45 8.38 -0.52 0.52
C ALA A 45 7.45 -0.72 -0.67
N ALA A 46 7.92 -1.38 -1.73
CA ALA A 46 7.10 -1.70 -2.91
C ALA A 46 5.93 -2.63 -2.56
N LYS A 47 6.15 -3.68 -1.75
CA LYS A 47 5.07 -4.56 -1.26
C LYS A 47 4.04 -3.80 -0.43
N THR A 48 4.50 -2.89 0.42
CA THR A 48 3.63 -2.03 1.24
C THR A 48 2.73 -1.15 0.35
N ILE A 49 3.31 -0.49 -0.65
CA ILE A 49 2.57 0.35 -1.61
C ILE A 49 1.60 -0.49 -2.44
N PHE A 50 2.02 -1.66 -2.91
CA PHE A 50 1.14 -2.62 -3.59
C PHE A 50 -0.10 -2.93 -2.76
N THR A 51 0.07 -3.25 -1.48
CA THR A 51 -1.07 -3.54 -0.60
C THR A 51 -1.93 -2.31 -0.34
N MET A 52 -1.36 -1.12 -0.22
CA MET A 52 -2.13 0.13 -0.11
C MET A 52 -2.99 0.37 -1.37
N LEU A 53 -2.43 0.17 -2.56
CA LEU A 53 -3.17 0.30 -3.82
C LEU A 53 -4.25 -0.79 -3.97
N TYR A 54 -3.92 -2.04 -3.65
CA TYR A 54 -4.86 -3.17 -3.66
C TYR A 54 -6.03 -2.95 -2.71
N THR A 55 -5.75 -2.47 -1.50
CA THR A 55 -6.79 -2.19 -0.50
C THR A 55 -7.49 -0.86 -0.76
N GLY A 56 -6.96 0.04 -1.59
CA GLY A 56 -7.52 1.39 -1.77
C GLY A 56 -7.25 2.33 -0.59
N ALA A 57 -6.26 2.02 0.25
CA ALA A 57 -5.80 2.86 1.36
C ALA A 57 -4.94 4.02 0.83
N ILE A 58 -5.60 4.92 0.10
CA ILE A 58 -5.04 6.13 -0.48
C ILE A 58 -5.56 7.32 0.30
N ASP A 59 -4.76 8.38 0.39
CA ASP A 59 -5.16 9.62 1.03
C ASP A 59 -6.51 10.13 0.48
N GLY A 60 -7.37 10.60 1.38
CA GLY A 60 -8.74 11.03 1.06
C GLY A 60 -9.79 9.92 0.87
N ARG A 61 -9.45 8.62 0.94
CA ARG A 61 -10.42 7.51 0.74
C ARG A 61 -11.02 6.90 2.01
N ALA A 62 -10.88 7.57 3.16
CA ALA A 62 -11.36 7.11 4.48
C ALA A 62 -10.98 5.64 4.81
N ARG A 63 -9.94 5.12 4.16
CA ARG A 63 -9.49 3.73 4.27
C ARG A 63 -8.06 3.73 4.77
N TRP A 64 -7.86 3.06 5.90
CA TRP A 64 -6.62 3.10 6.63
C TRP A 64 -5.90 1.77 6.50
N PHE A 65 -4.59 1.83 6.35
CA PHE A 65 -3.75 0.65 6.26
C PHE A 65 -2.56 0.82 7.21
N ARG A 66 -2.28 -0.22 8.01
CA ARG A 66 -1.13 -0.23 8.91
C ARG A 66 0.02 -0.98 8.22
N PRO A 67 1.09 -0.29 7.79
CA PRO A 67 2.22 -0.91 7.08
C PRO A 67 2.83 -2.12 7.81
N ALA A 68 2.82 -2.07 9.15
CA ALA A 68 3.30 -3.14 10.01
C ALA A 68 2.68 -4.51 9.69
N GLN A 69 1.41 -4.55 9.25
CA GLN A 69 0.73 -5.80 8.90
C GLN A 69 1.32 -6.48 7.67
N VAL A 70 1.98 -5.74 6.77
CA VAL A 70 2.67 -6.35 5.61
C VAL A 70 4.13 -6.61 5.92
N THR A 71 4.79 -5.71 6.67
CA THR A 71 6.22 -5.86 6.94
C THR A 71 6.56 -6.95 7.96
N LEU A 72 5.61 -7.36 8.80
CA LEU A 72 5.80 -8.36 9.86
C LEU A 72 5.11 -9.70 9.57
N MET A 73 4.37 -9.80 8.47
CA MET A 73 3.61 -11.00 8.13
C MET A 73 4.54 -12.06 7.55
N SER A 74 4.64 -13.19 8.26
CA SER A 74 5.42 -14.35 7.82
C SER A 74 4.69 -15.14 6.73
N ASP A 75 5.44 -15.88 5.93
CA ASP A 75 4.88 -16.76 4.89
C ASP A 75 3.90 -17.79 5.49
N VAL A 76 4.17 -18.27 6.71
CA VAL A 76 3.28 -19.19 7.45
C VAL A 76 1.93 -18.53 7.78
N GLN A 77 1.93 -17.25 8.12
CA GLN A 77 0.69 -16.49 8.35
C GLN A 77 -0.03 -16.18 7.04
N ALA A 78 0.70 -15.92 5.96
CA ALA A 78 0.13 -15.68 4.63
C ALA A 78 -0.54 -16.91 4.02
N ALA A 79 -0.03 -18.11 4.33
CA ALA A 79 -0.61 -19.37 3.89
C ALA A 79 -1.89 -19.77 4.64
N ARG A 80 -2.27 -19.05 5.69
CA ARG A 80 -3.55 -19.30 6.39
C ARG A 80 -4.69 -18.68 5.60
N SER A 81 -5.36 -19.50 4.81
CA SER A 81 -6.65 -19.20 4.22
C SER A 81 -7.72 -19.15 5.34
N SER A 82 -8.54 -18.11 5.36
CA SER A 82 -9.78 -18.09 6.15
C SER A 82 -10.86 -18.96 5.52
#